data_AF-A0A222G3J8-F1
#
_entry.id   AF-A0A222G3J8-F1
#
_cell.length_a   1.000
_cell.length_b   1.000
_cell.length_c   1.000
_cell.angle_alpha   90.00
_cell.angle_beta   90.00
_cell.angle_gamma   90.00
#
_symmetry.space_group_name_H-M   'P 1'
#
loop_
_entity.id
_entity.type
_entity.pdbx_description
1 polymer ?
#
loop_
_entity_poly.entity_id
_entity_poly.type
_entity_poly.pdbx_seq_one_letter_code
_entity_poly.pdbx_strand_id
1 'polypeptide(L)'
;MFKVNKKLWSFNFGCLIAGSLVWLVHIGNLAPVPSILHPHTDFILDYYPGSITAISASIVSLFMLFFMHKGFKLCASEHTFWLLLPTLCFITLTLLIGQFMFSSIMFAAVPILFVLSVSAVIFRLRNRHQSVA
;
A
#
# COMPACT_ATOMS: atom_id res chain seq x y z
N MET A 1 -18.97 19.58 9.77
CA MET A 1 -18.12 18.61 10.52
C MET A 1 -18.79 17.25 10.45
N PHE A 2 -18.32 16.34 9.59
CA PHE A 2 -18.94 15.01 9.50
C PHE A 2 -18.59 14.19 10.73
N LYS A 3 -19.61 13.76 11.47
CA LYS A 3 -19.46 12.83 12.61
C LYS A 3 -19.28 11.42 12.05
N VAL A 4 -18.11 11.15 11.46
CA VAL A 4 -17.82 9.90 10.76
C VAL A 4 -17.34 8.82 11.72
N ASN A 5 -17.84 7.59 11.54
CA ASN A 5 -17.36 6.41 12.26
C ASN A 5 -15.95 6.07 11.79
N LYS A 6 -14.94 6.40 12.63
CA LYS A 6 -13.53 6.25 12.29
C LYS A 6 -13.14 4.81 11.96
N LYS A 7 -13.70 3.82 12.67
CA LYS A 7 -13.41 2.39 12.43
C LYS A 7 -13.90 1.94 11.06
N LEU A 8 -15.13 2.33 10.71
CA LEU A 8 -15.74 2.01 9.42
C LEU A 8 -14.94 2.63 8.27
N TRP A 9 -14.53 3.89 8.42
CA TRP A 9 -13.73 4.55 7.39
C TRP A 9 -12.32 3.97 7.26
N SER A 10 -11.64 3.63 8.35
CA SER A 10 -10.36 2.92 8.29
C SER A 10 -10.49 1.59 7.54
N PHE A 11 -11.57 0.85 7.76
CA PHE A 11 -11.85 -0.38 7.02
C PHE A 11 -12.08 -0.10 5.53
N ASN A 12 -12.87 0.91 5.17
CA ASN A 12 -13.08 1.31 3.78
C ASN A 12 -11.76 1.70 3.07
N PHE A 13 -10.89 2.43 3.75
CA PHE A 13 -9.54 2.73 3.23
C PHE A 13 -8.71 1.46 3.06
N GLY A 14 -8.78 0.50 3.99
CA GLY A 14 -8.15 -0.80 3.84
C GLY A 14 -8.66 -1.56 2.62
N CYS A 15 -9.96 -1.54 2.36
CA CYS A 15 -10.56 -2.14 1.16
C CYS A 15 -10.10 -1.45 -0.13
N LEU A 16 -10.03 -0.10 -0.13
CA LEU A 16 -9.50 0.66 -1.27
C LEU A 16 -8.04 0.31 -1.55
N ILE A 17 -7.22 0.19 -0.50
CA ILE A 17 -5.83 -0.25 -0.61
C ILE A 17 -5.77 -1.67 -1.19
N ALA A 18 -6.55 -2.61 -0.65
CA ALA A 18 -6.58 -3.99 -1.14
C ALA A 18 -6.97 -4.07 -2.63
N GLY A 19 -8.03 -3.36 -3.03
CA GLY A 19 -8.45 -3.29 -4.43
C GLY A 19 -7.41 -2.64 -5.34
N SER A 20 -6.67 -1.63 -4.85
CA SER A 20 -5.63 -0.96 -5.62
C SER A 20 -4.43 -1.85 -5.95
N LEU A 21 -4.20 -2.94 -5.20
CA LEU A 21 -3.07 -3.86 -5.44
C LEU A 21 -3.09 -4.44 -6.85
N VAL A 22 -4.26 -4.91 -7.30
CA VAL A 22 -4.41 -5.50 -8.64
C VAL A 22 -4.18 -4.44 -9.71
N TRP A 23 -4.69 -3.24 -9.49
CA TRP A 23 -4.54 -2.13 -10.43
C TRP A 23 -3.09 -1.66 -10.54
N LEU A 24 -2.35 -1.61 -9.43
CA LEU A 24 -0.93 -1.27 -9.39
C LEU A 24 -0.08 -2.31 -10.16
N VAL A 25 -0.36 -3.59 -9.95
CA VAL A 25 0.30 -4.68 -10.72
C VAL A 25 0.01 -4.53 -12.20
N HIS A 26 -1.25 -4.23 -12.56
CA HIS A 26 -1.62 -4.03 -13.96
C HIS A 26 -0.87 -2.85 -14.60
N ILE A 27 -0.72 -1.74 -13.88
CA ILE A 27 0.08 -0.59 -14.34
C ILE A 27 1.55 -0.99 -14.56
N GLY A 28 2.15 -1.74 -13.63
CA GLY A 28 3.53 -2.21 -13.76
C GLY A 28 3.74 -3.08 -14.99
N ASN A 29 2.77 -3.94 -15.32
CA ASN A 29 2.82 -4.80 -16.51
C ASN A 29 2.62 -4.03 -17.83
N LEU A 30 1.91 -2.90 -17.80
CA LEU A 30 1.69 -2.05 -18.98
C LEU A 30 2.76 -0.98 -19.17
N ALA A 31 3.68 -0.82 -18.21
CA ALA A 31 4.67 0.25 -18.24
C ALA A 31 5.64 0.05 -19.43
N PRO A 32 5.80 1.07 -20.31
CA PRO A 32 6.74 0.96 -21.41
C PRO A 32 8.16 0.92 -20.89
N VAL A 33 8.98 0.03 -21.45
CA VAL A 33 10.39 -0.12 -21.07
C VAL A 33 11.21 0.98 -21.75
N PRO A 34 12.05 1.75 -21.02
CA PRO A 34 12.91 2.75 -21.62
C PRO A 34 14.00 2.09 -22.48
N SER A 35 14.35 2.74 -23.60
CA SER A 35 15.36 2.24 -24.54
C SER A 35 16.75 2.02 -23.92
N ILE A 36 17.08 2.76 -22.85
CA ILE A 36 18.32 2.58 -22.07
C ILE A 36 18.42 1.19 -21.44
N LEU A 37 17.29 0.55 -21.12
CA LEU A 37 17.27 -0.77 -20.48
C LEU A 37 17.28 -1.92 -21.48
N HIS A 38 17.07 -1.68 -22.78
CA HIS A 38 17.03 -2.73 -23.81
C HIS A 38 18.26 -3.66 -23.84
N PRO A 39 19.50 -3.21 -23.53
CA PRO A 39 20.65 -4.10 -23.42
C PRO A 39 20.60 -5.09 -22.24
N HIS A 40 19.71 -4.85 -21.27
CA HIS A 40 19.57 -5.63 -20.03
C HIS A 40 18.26 -6.44 -20.03
N THR A 41 18.12 -7.35 -20.99
CA THR A 41 16.89 -8.13 -21.21
C THR A 41 16.43 -8.93 -19.99
N ASP A 42 17.36 -9.47 -19.21
CA ASP A 42 17.06 -10.26 -18.00
C ASP A 42 16.40 -9.37 -16.93
N PHE A 43 16.89 -8.13 -16.78
CA PHE A 43 16.30 -7.17 -15.85
C PHE A 43 14.89 -6.73 -16.29
N ILE A 44 14.71 -6.53 -17.59
CA ILE A 44 13.42 -6.13 -18.16
C ILE A 44 12.36 -7.20 -17.90
N LEU A 45 12.70 -8.47 -18.12
CA LEU A 45 11.72 -9.55 -17.99
C LEU A 45 11.38 -9.84 -16.53
N ASP A 46 12.39 -9.87 -15.66
CA ASP A 46 12.21 -10.39 -14.30
C ASP A 46 11.91 -9.32 -13.25
N TYR A 47 12.41 -8.09 -13.42
CA TYR A 47 12.41 -7.09 -12.35
C TYR A 47 11.72 -5.78 -12.70
N TYR A 48 11.66 -5.40 -13.98
CA TYR A 48 11.13 -4.09 -14.38
C TYR A 48 9.64 -3.89 -14.00
N PRO A 49 8.70 -4.81 -14.33
CA PRO A 49 7.30 -4.65 -13.97
C PRO A 49 7.08 -4.58 -12.45
N GLY A 50 7.81 -5.42 -11.70
CA GLY A 50 7.78 -5.44 -10.25
C GLY A 50 8.32 -4.14 -9.64
N SER A 51 9.37 -3.57 -10.20
CA SER A 51 9.96 -2.31 -9.75
C SER A 51 9.02 -1.12 -9.97
N ILE A 52 8.39 -1.03 -11.14
CA ILE A 52 7.40 0.01 -11.43
C ILE A 52 6.17 -0.15 -10.51
N THR A 53 5.73 -1.39 -10.30
CA THR A 53 4.66 -1.69 -9.35
C THR A 53 5.01 -1.21 -7.95
N ALA A 54 6.24 -1.49 -7.48
CA ALA A 54 6.66 -1.10 -6.14
C ALA A 54 6.73 0.42 -5.95
N ILE A 55 7.31 1.14 -6.92
CA ILE A 55 7.41 2.60 -6.90
C ILE A 55 6.02 3.25 -6.91
N SER A 56 5.14 2.80 -7.81
CA SER A 56 3.77 3.31 -7.88
C SER A 56 2.98 3.00 -6.60
N ALA A 57 3.15 1.82 -6.02
CA ALA A 57 2.54 1.44 -4.76
C ALA A 57 3.00 2.32 -3.58
N SER A 58 4.29 2.64 -3.51
CA SER A 58 4.82 3.61 -2.54
C SER A 58 4.18 4.99 -2.71
N ILE A 59 4.07 5.49 -3.94
CA ILE A 59 3.44 6.80 -4.20
C ILE A 59 1.96 6.79 -3.80
N VAL A 60 1.20 5.76 -4.21
CA VAL A 60 -0.23 5.64 -3.87
C VAL A 60 -0.44 5.52 -2.36
N SER A 61 0.39 4.76 -1.65
CA SER A 61 0.28 4.66 -0.19
C SER A 61 0.53 6.00 0.52
N LEU A 62 1.50 6.81 0.06
CA LEU A 62 1.73 8.15 0.58
C LEU A 62 0.53 9.08 0.30
N PHE A 63 -0.03 9.04 -0.91
CA PHE A 63 -1.24 9.79 -1.23
C PHE A 63 -2.43 9.36 -0.38
N MET A 64 -2.64 8.05 -0.19
CA MET A 64 -3.70 7.53 0.68
C MET A 64 -3.54 8.03 2.12
N LEU A 65 -2.33 7.98 2.68
CA LEU A 65 -2.06 8.52 4.01
C LEU A 65 -2.37 10.02 4.09
N PHE A 66 -2.01 10.80 3.07
CA PHE A 66 -2.32 12.21 3.00
C PHE A 66 -3.84 12.47 2.98
N PHE A 67 -4.60 11.73 2.18
CA PHE A 67 -6.07 11.82 2.12
C PHE A 67 -6.73 11.39 3.44
N MET A 68 -6.27 10.30 4.06
CA MET A 68 -6.76 9.83 5.35
C MET A 68 -6.56 10.89 6.45
N HIS A 69 -5.38 11.49 6.50
CA HIS A 69 -5.04 12.49 7.50
C HIS A 69 -5.78 13.81 7.26
N LYS A 70 -5.76 14.34 6.03
CA LYS A 70 -6.33 15.66 5.71
C LYS A 70 -7.86 15.65 5.55
N GLY A 71 -8.41 14.61 4.94
CA GLY A 71 -9.85 14.50 4.66
C GLY A 71 -10.66 14.02 5.86
N PHE A 72 -10.16 13.00 6.57
CA PHE A 72 -10.94 12.29 7.59
C PHE A 72 -10.38 12.43 9.01
N LYS A 73 -9.23 13.11 9.18
CA LYS A 73 -8.48 13.17 10.45
C LYS A 73 -8.28 11.77 11.05
N LEU A 74 -8.08 10.78 10.19
CA LEU A 74 -7.85 9.40 10.60
C LEU A 74 -6.36 9.20 10.83
N CYS A 75 -6.00 8.88 12.07
CA CYS A 75 -4.66 8.43 12.39
C CYS A 75 -4.55 6.93 12.05
N ALA A 76 -3.68 6.59 11.09
CA ALA A 76 -3.39 5.19 10.74
C ALA A 76 -3.02 4.34 11.96
N SER A 77 -2.38 4.95 12.97
CA SER A 77 -2.02 4.29 14.23
C SER A 77 -3.20 3.91 15.14
N GLU A 78 -4.30 4.68 15.15
CA GLU A 78 -5.45 4.44 16.06
C GLU A 78 -6.23 3.18 15.66
N HIS A 79 -6.29 2.91 14.36
CA HIS A 79 -7.10 1.83 13.78
C HIS A 79 -6.30 0.97 12.79
N THR A 80 -5.00 0.80 13.06
CA THR A 80 -4.08 0.01 12.22
C THR A 80 -4.62 -1.38 11.87
N PHE A 81 -5.27 -2.05 12.82
CA PHE A 81 -5.89 -3.36 12.59
C PHE A 81 -6.97 -3.32 11.50
N TRP A 82 -7.91 -2.37 11.60
CA TRP A 82 -9.00 -2.22 10.62
C TRP A 82 -8.52 -1.78 9.25
N LEU A 83 -7.42 -1.02 9.20
CA LEU A 83 -6.80 -0.60 7.95
C LEU A 83 -6.07 -1.75 7.25
N LEU A 84 -5.35 -2.60 8.00
CA LEU A 84 -4.53 -3.69 7.45
C LEU A 84 -5.35 -4.95 7.15
N LEU A 85 -6.44 -5.19 7.88
CA LEU A 85 -7.23 -6.42 7.78
C LEU A 85 -7.68 -6.75 6.34
N PRO A 86 -8.25 -5.82 5.55
CA PRO A 86 -8.66 -6.11 4.17
C PRO A 86 -7.48 -6.46 3.27
N THR A 87 -6.34 -5.77 3.45
CA THR A 87 -5.13 -6.01 2.67
C THR A 87 -4.54 -7.39 2.98
N LEU A 88 -4.46 -7.76 4.26
CA LEU A 88 -3.99 -9.09 4.68
C LEU A 88 -4.94 -10.19 4.18
N CYS A 89 -6.24 -9.98 4.30
CA CYS A 89 -7.24 -10.92 3.78
C CYS A 89 -7.12 -11.12 2.27
N PHE A 90 -6.86 -10.03 1.54
CA PHE A 90 -6.66 -10.11 0.09
C PHE A 90 -5.35 -10.84 -0.28
N ILE A 91 -4.26 -10.62 0.45
CA ILE A 91 -3.00 -11.35 0.27
C ILE A 91 -3.20 -12.85 0.55
N THR A 92 -3.90 -13.21 1.64
CA THR A 92 -4.16 -14.61 1.95
C THR A 92 -5.07 -15.26 0.89
N LEU A 93 -6.12 -14.57 0.45
CA LEU A 93 -6.96 -15.06 -0.66
C LEU A 93 -6.17 -15.26 -1.95
N THR A 94 -5.25 -14.33 -2.27
CA THR A 94 -4.36 -14.45 -3.42
C THR A 94 -3.44 -15.66 -3.28
N LEU A 95 -2.92 -15.92 -2.08
CA LEU A 95 -2.09 -17.10 -1.82
C LEU A 95 -2.86 -18.42 -1.98
N LEU A 96 -4.13 -18.46 -1.56
CA LEU A 96 -4.94 -19.68 -1.63
C LEU A 96 -5.45 -19.97 -3.05
N ILE A 97 -5.88 -18.94 -3.79
CA ILE A 97 -6.66 -19.12 -5.04
C ILE A 97 -5.90 -18.58 -6.26
N GLY A 98 -5.01 -17.61 -6.08
CA GLY A 98 -4.34 -16.86 -7.15
C GLY A 98 -2.81 -16.99 -7.12
N GLN A 99 -2.28 -18.20 -6.90
CA GLN A 99 -0.85 -18.45 -6.68
C GLN A 99 0.07 -17.83 -7.74
N PHE A 100 -0.33 -17.85 -9.02
CA PHE A 100 0.45 -17.24 -10.11
C PHE A 100 0.58 -15.72 -10.00
N MET A 101 -0.42 -15.05 -9.42
CA MET A 101 -0.40 -13.59 -9.22
C MET A 101 0.24 -13.18 -7.88
N PHE A 102 0.51 -14.14 -7.00
CA PHE A 102 0.98 -13.85 -5.64
C PHE A 102 2.28 -13.06 -5.64
N SER A 103 3.27 -13.48 -6.45
CA SER A 103 4.56 -12.77 -6.57
C SER A 103 4.37 -11.31 -7.00
N SER A 104 3.58 -11.08 -8.05
CA SER A 104 3.29 -9.73 -8.55
C SER A 104 2.56 -8.88 -7.50
N ILE A 105 1.58 -9.45 -6.79
CA ILE A 105 0.85 -8.72 -5.73
C ILE A 105 1.77 -8.38 -4.56
N MET A 106 2.77 -9.20 -4.25
CA MET A 106 3.75 -8.90 -3.20
C MET A 106 4.62 -7.68 -3.54
N PHE A 107 4.95 -7.45 -4.82
CA PHE A 107 5.64 -6.23 -5.25
C PHE A 107 4.81 -4.95 -4.99
N ALA A 108 3.47 -5.04 -4.95
CA ALA A 108 2.61 -3.92 -4.56
C ALA A 108 2.37 -3.87 -3.04
N ALA A 109 2.12 -5.03 -2.42
CA ALA A 109 1.71 -5.12 -1.03
C ALA A 109 2.83 -4.75 -0.06
N VAL A 110 4.06 -5.21 -0.30
CA VAL A 110 5.19 -4.97 0.61
C VAL A 110 5.49 -3.47 0.77
N PRO A 111 5.62 -2.67 -0.31
CA PRO A 111 5.84 -1.22 -0.18
C PRO A 111 4.70 -0.50 0.55
N ILE A 112 3.44 -0.87 0.29
CA ILE A 112 2.29 -0.26 0.96
C ILE A 112 2.31 -0.57 2.44
N LEU A 113 2.47 -1.84 2.82
CA LEU A 113 2.54 -2.26 4.21
C LEU A 113 3.70 -1.57 4.93
N PHE A 114 4.87 -1.48 4.29
CA PHE A 114 6.02 -0.77 4.83
C PHE A 114 5.71 0.69 5.13
N VAL A 115 5.16 1.43 4.16
CA VAL A 115 4.80 2.85 4.34
C VAL A 115 3.75 3.03 5.44
N LEU A 116 2.72 2.19 5.48
CA LEU A 116 1.68 2.23 6.51
C LEU A 116 2.26 1.93 7.91
N SER A 117 3.09 0.90 8.04
CA SER A 117 3.73 0.52 9.30
C SER A 117 4.69 1.60 9.80
N VAL A 118 5.58 2.11 8.95
CA VAL A 118 6.53 3.18 9.30
C VAL A 118 5.77 4.43 9.73
N SER A 119 4.73 4.83 8.99
CA SER A 119 3.92 5.98 9.37
C SER A 119 3.25 5.77 10.73
N ALA A 120 2.66 4.61 10.99
CA ALA A 120 2.03 4.29 12.26
C ALA A 120 3.05 4.35 13.43
N VAL A 121 4.26 3.83 13.23
CA VAL A 121 5.35 3.90 14.22
C VAL A 121 5.76 5.35 14.51
N ILE A 122 6.01 6.15 13.47
CA ILE A 122 6.39 7.58 13.61
C ILE A 122 5.33 8.35 14.39
N PHE A 123 4.04 8.14 14.06
CA PHE A 123 2.94 8.79 14.78
C PHE A 123 2.86 8.36 16.25
N ARG A 124 3.08 7.07 16.56
CA ARG A 124 3.11 6.60 17.96
C ARG A 124 4.26 7.20 18.75
N LEU A 125 5.45 7.28 18.16
CA LEU A 125 6.62 7.89 18.80
C LEU A 125 6.40 9.38 19.06
N ARG A 126 5.84 10.12 18.09
CA ARG A 126 5.52 11.53 18.24
C ARG A 126 4.51 11.79 19.37
N ASN A 127 3.44 11.00 19.46
CA ASN A 127 2.45 11.15 20.53
C ASN A 127 3.03 10.82 21.91
N ARG A 128 3.95 9.86 22.02
CA ARG A 128 4.64 9.57 23.28
C ARG A 128 5.51 10.75 23.73
N HIS A 129 6.24 11.39 22.81
CA HIS A 129 7.08 12.53 23.14
C HIS A 129 6.27 13.75 23.62
N GLN A 130 5.04 13.94 23.14
CA GLN A 130 4.13 14.99 23.60
C GLN A 130 3.44 14.68 24.94
N SER A 131 3.43 13.43 25.38
CA SER A 131 2.85 13.04 26.68
C SER A 131 3.86 13.14 27.83
N VAL A 132 5.14 13.29 27.52
CA VAL A 132 6.26 13.33 28.49
C VAL A 132 6.80 14.76 28.66
N ALA A 133 6.41 15.69 27.77
CA ALA A 133 6.70 17.13 27.86
C ALA A 133 5.49 17.88 28.41
#